data_AF-A0A967WF45-F1
#
_entry.id   AF-A0A967WF45-F1
#
_cell.length_a   1.000
_cell.length_b   1.000
_cell.length_c   1.000
_cell.angle_alpha   90.00
_cell.angle_beta   90.00
_cell.angle_gamma   90.00
#
_symmetry.space_group_name_H-M   'P 1'
#
loop_
_entity.id
_entity.type
_entity.pdbx_description
1 polymer ?
#
loop_
_entity_poly.entity_id
_entity_poly.type
_entity_poly.pdbx_seq_one_letter_code
_entity_poly.pdbx_strand_id
1 'polypeptide(L)'
;MSLRVRKRELAADTRAVIDQVLLNWVEVDYPPDGWDEASTIPSRDGTRRFPIDPNPRPPAWIRADLAPALRQVGEQADYLMVAPSAFLPAVEPLARFHRDRGLRVEITDVEAIYDAYGDGIATADAIRAYVADAAHGRPPPAPRYVLLVGDSSWDIHGDGYSRVDWLPSMQVRAHAEFAASDNGFVTVVGDDNRPDLAIGRLPARSAHELADVIDKIIRYAGISGSESWLRRSTWVTDASQNFQAISDALAQQAAAAGLQTWKVYPDPGADTARQDQQALIQAMDEGQLLVHFIGHGGRFVWRTGPTDYRNHSDLFSSADVESLTNAGRWPLVLSMTCSSGPFDHPHAGSIAESFLMAPGGGAIGVLAASWRVPASRSFSSLLIKELLLTGQSIGVAVMKAKQAEPSEELVESYNLLG
;
A
#
# COMPACT_ATOMS: atom_id res chain seq x y z
N MET A 1 12.82 39.64 1.41
CA MET A 1 11.35 39.73 1.58
C MET A 1 10.94 38.55 2.44
N SER A 2 10.50 38.77 3.68
CA SER A 2 10.23 37.69 4.65
C SER A 2 8.74 37.38 4.69
N LEU A 3 8.37 36.17 4.24
CA LEU A 3 7.04 35.64 4.46
C LEU A 3 6.99 35.02 5.87
N ARG A 4 6.07 35.48 6.72
CA ARG A 4 5.83 34.90 8.06
C ARG A 4 4.59 34.02 7.98
N VAL A 5 4.76 32.71 8.14
CA VAL A 5 3.65 31.75 8.28
C VAL A 5 3.53 31.34 9.75
N ARG A 6 2.31 31.23 10.28
CA ARG A 6 2.05 30.84 11.69
C ARG A 6 2.24 29.33 11.89
N LYS A 7 2.93 28.96 12.96
CA LYS A 7 3.22 27.57 13.38
C LYS A 7 1.99 26.90 14.06
N ARG A 8 1.80 25.60 13.80
CA ARG A 8 1.11 24.64 14.70
C ARG A 8 2.20 23.88 15.47
N GLU A 9 2.06 23.74 16.79
CA GLU A 9 3.05 23.04 17.63
C GLU A 9 3.07 21.53 17.31
N LEU A 10 4.27 20.96 17.17
CA LEU A 10 4.52 19.52 17.13
C LEU A 10 5.03 19.09 18.51
N ALA A 11 4.46 18.01 19.04
CA ALA A 11 4.79 17.48 20.37
C ALA A 11 6.23 16.94 20.40
N ALA A 12 6.91 17.16 21.53
CA ALA A 12 8.28 16.74 21.75
C ALA A 12 8.31 15.29 22.24
N ASP A 13 8.34 14.36 21.30
CA ASP A 13 8.71 12.97 21.56
C ASP A 13 9.60 12.45 20.43
N THR A 14 10.14 11.25 20.62
CA THR A 14 11.25 10.65 19.85
C THR A 14 11.02 10.55 18.33
N ARG A 15 9.79 10.84 17.86
CA ARG A 15 9.43 11.02 16.44
C ARG A 15 10.14 12.21 15.76
N ALA A 16 10.69 13.15 16.54
CA ALA A 16 11.37 14.35 16.00
C ALA A 16 12.65 14.07 15.16
N VAL A 17 13.23 12.86 15.25
CA VAL A 17 14.36 12.48 14.37
C VAL A 17 13.87 12.10 12.96
N ILE A 18 12.62 11.62 12.82
CA ILE A 18 12.01 11.24 11.54
C ILE A 18 11.66 12.50 10.73
N ASP A 19 11.18 13.56 11.38
CA ASP A 19 10.92 14.86 10.74
C ASP A 19 12.19 15.59 10.27
N GLN A 20 13.38 15.24 10.79
CA GLN A 20 14.65 15.80 10.31
C GLN A 20 15.18 15.14 9.03
N VAL A 21 14.76 13.90 8.75
CA VAL A 21 15.18 13.15 7.54
C VAL A 21 14.29 13.51 6.35
N LEU A 22 13.01 13.85 6.56
CA LEU A 22 12.06 14.18 5.48
C LEU A 22 12.09 15.65 5.02
N LEU A 23 12.86 16.52 5.68
CA LEU A 23 13.13 17.89 5.22
C LEU A 23 14.49 18.08 4.54
N ASN A 24 15.31 17.03 4.41
CA ASN A 24 16.66 17.15 3.85
C ASN A 24 17.05 15.94 3.00
N TRP A 25 16.69 15.96 1.72
CA TRP A 25 17.72 15.67 0.71
C TRP A 25 18.26 17.01 0.23
N VAL A 26 18.94 17.72 1.13
CA VAL A 26 20.08 18.53 0.68
C VAL A 26 21.16 17.51 0.41
N GLU A 27 21.54 17.36 -0.85
CA GLU A 27 22.76 16.71 -1.26
C GLU A 27 23.90 17.32 -0.43
N VAL A 28 24.42 16.56 0.54
CA VAL A 28 25.75 16.87 1.08
C VAL A 28 26.71 16.39 0.01
N ASP A 29 26.89 17.22 -1.01
CA ASP A 29 28.05 17.13 -1.87
C ASP A 29 29.26 17.29 -0.94
N TYR A 30 30.02 16.20 -0.76
CA TYR A 30 31.35 16.31 -0.19
C TYR A 30 32.26 16.90 -1.26
N PRO A 31 32.73 18.16 -1.14
CA PRO A 31 33.89 18.55 -1.91
C PRO A 31 35.08 17.69 -1.43
N PRO A 32 35.96 17.20 -2.33
CA PRO A 32 37.13 16.42 -1.95
C PRO A 32 38.09 17.17 -1.03
N ASP A 33 37.99 18.50 -0.93
CA ASP A 33 38.96 19.33 -0.22
C ASP A 33 38.28 20.51 0.49
N GLY A 34 38.50 20.61 1.82
CA GLY A 34 38.37 21.87 2.56
C GLY A 34 37.22 21.95 3.56
N TRP A 35 37.51 21.59 4.81
CA TRP A 35 36.73 22.02 5.97
C TRP A 35 36.92 23.52 6.22
N ASP A 36 35.84 24.24 6.52
CA ASP A 36 35.89 25.40 7.40
C ASP A 36 34.71 25.37 8.40
N GLU A 37 35.03 25.67 9.65
CA GLU A 37 34.17 25.50 10.83
C GLU A 37 33.06 26.56 10.87
N ALA A 38 31.90 26.28 10.27
CA ALA A 38 30.67 27.04 10.52
C ALA A 38 29.41 26.17 10.42
N SER A 39 29.43 25.01 11.07
CA SER A 39 28.25 24.19 11.30
C SER A 39 27.35 24.82 12.37
N THR A 40 26.12 25.18 12.01
CA THR A 40 25.04 25.36 13.01
C THR A 40 23.76 24.65 12.59
N ILE A 41 23.36 23.70 13.44
CA ILE A 41 22.03 23.09 13.54
C ILE A 41 21.11 24.06 14.35
N PRO A 42 19.82 23.74 14.60
CA PRO A 42 18.66 24.62 14.43
C PRO A 42 18.54 25.78 15.45
N SER A 43 17.87 26.89 15.08
CA SER A 43 17.51 27.94 16.06
C SER A 43 16.35 27.53 16.97
N ARG A 44 16.56 27.69 18.29
CA ARG A 44 15.59 27.45 19.38
C ARG A 44 14.43 28.45 19.45
N ASP A 45 14.26 29.35 18.46
CA ASP A 45 13.25 30.41 18.46
C ASP A 45 11.92 30.02 17.81
N GLY A 46 11.79 28.76 17.35
CA GLY A 46 10.56 28.27 16.72
C GLY A 46 10.38 28.70 15.27
N THR A 47 11.42 29.25 14.63
CA THR A 47 11.42 29.61 13.20
C THR A 47 12.00 28.46 12.37
N ARG A 48 11.25 27.90 11.42
CA ARG A 48 11.85 27.05 10.37
C ARG A 48 12.70 27.95 9.48
N ARG A 49 13.98 27.61 9.32
CA ARG A 49 14.90 28.24 8.36
C ARG A 49 15.19 27.18 7.31
N PHE A 50 14.71 27.41 6.09
CA PHE A 50 15.16 26.63 4.95
C PHE A 50 16.55 27.14 4.57
N PRO A 51 17.54 26.26 4.33
CA PRO A 51 18.77 26.69 3.68
C PRO A 51 18.39 27.29 2.33
N ILE A 52 18.53 28.60 2.19
CA ILE A 52 18.37 29.28 0.91
C ILE A 52 19.74 29.14 0.24
N ASP A 53 19.80 28.45 -0.89
CA ASP A 53 20.93 28.58 -1.81
C ASP A 53 21.22 30.09 -1.98
N PRO A 54 22.45 30.58 -1.73
CA PRO A 54 22.78 31.99 -1.96
C PRO A 54 22.49 32.45 -3.40
N ASN A 55 22.36 31.50 -4.33
CA ASN A 55 21.76 31.67 -5.64
C ASN A 55 20.42 30.91 -5.73
N PRO A 56 19.28 31.47 -5.29
CA PRO A 56 18.01 30.79 -5.41
C PRO A 56 17.74 30.46 -6.88
N ARG A 57 17.66 29.16 -7.19
CA ARG A 57 17.25 28.72 -8.52
C ARG A 57 15.81 29.21 -8.73
N PRO A 58 15.52 29.87 -9.87
CA PRO A 58 14.14 30.21 -10.18
C PRO A 58 13.32 28.91 -10.25
N PRO A 59 12.07 28.93 -9.77
CA PRO A 59 11.22 27.75 -9.86
C PRO A 59 11.07 27.33 -11.32
N ALA A 60 11.09 26.02 -11.57
CA ALA A 60 10.94 25.49 -12.93
C ALA A 60 9.61 25.92 -13.59
N TRP A 61 8.57 26.13 -12.78
CA TRP A 61 7.28 26.68 -13.18
C TRP A 61 6.54 27.26 -11.96
N ILE A 62 5.54 28.11 -12.21
CA ILE A 62 4.63 28.66 -11.20
C ILE A 62 3.21 28.50 -11.73
N ARG A 63 2.27 28.09 -10.87
CA ARG A 63 0.83 28.02 -11.19
C ARG A 63 0.01 28.66 -10.08
N ALA A 64 -1.26 28.96 -10.36
CA ALA A 64 -2.20 29.42 -9.33
C ALA A 64 -2.63 28.26 -8.42
N ASP A 65 -2.91 28.55 -7.15
CA ASP A 65 -3.49 27.61 -6.18
C ASP A 65 -4.77 26.98 -6.75
N LEU A 66 -4.79 25.66 -6.80
CA LEU A 66 -5.88 24.90 -7.39
C LEU A 66 -7.15 24.87 -6.52
N ALA A 67 -7.01 24.91 -5.19
CA ALA A 67 -8.16 24.77 -4.28
C ALA A 67 -7.95 25.50 -2.94
N PRO A 68 -7.98 26.85 -2.92
CA PRO A 68 -7.78 27.64 -1.70
C PRO A 68 -8.82 27.37 -0.59
N ALA A 69 -9.94 26.73 -0.93
CA ALA A 69 -11.01 26.36 0.00
C ALA A 69 -10.82 24.96 0.64
N LEU A 70 -9.80 24.17 0.24
CA LEU A 70 -9.64 22.78 0.72
C LEU A 70 -9.39 22.68 2.24
N ARG A 71 -8.90 23.75 2.86
CA ARG A 71 -8.73 23.86 4.33
C ARG A 71 -9.99 24.33 5.07
N GLN A 72 -11.06 24.67 4.37
CA GLN A 72 -12.33 24.98 5.01
C GLN A 72 -12.97 23.68 5.50
N VAL A 73 -13.77 23.75 6.58
CA VAL A 73 -14.47 22.56 7.10
C VAL A 73 -15.25 21.92 5.95
N GLY A 74 -14.76 20.77 5.48
CA GLY A 74 -15.35 20.05 4.36
C GLY A 74 -16.73 19.54 4.70
N GLU A 75 -17.52 19.27 3.66
CA GLU A 75 -18.79 18.56 3.83
C GLU A 75 -18.56 17.14 4.36
N GLN A 76 -19.65 16.50 4.78
CA GLN A 76 -19.61 15.12 5.25
C GLN A 76 -19.11 14.18 4.13
N ALA A 77 -18.14 13.32 4.43
CA ALA A 77 -17.63 12.32 3.50
C ALA A 77 -17.37 11.00 4.24
N ASP A 78 -17.75 9.87 3.64
CA ASP A 78 -17.44 8.53 4.15
C ASP A 78 -16.14 7.99 3.55
N TYR A 79 -15.85 8.38 2.31
CA TYR A 79 -14.75 7.86 1.50
C TYR A 79 -13.98 9.00 0.83
N LEU A 80 -12.70 9.12 1.15
CA LEU A 80 -11.76 10.03 0.50
C LEU A 80 -10.98 9.27 -0.58
N MET A 81 -11.07 9.73 -1.83
CA MET A 81 -10.26 9.22 -2.94
C MET A 81 -9.24 10.30 -3.32
N VAL A 82 -7.96 10.03 -3.12
CA VAL A 82 -6.87 10.96 -3.43
C VAL A 82 -6.16 10.50 -4.69
N ALA A 83 -6.10 11.36 -5.70
CA ALA A 83 -5.56 11.02 -7.01
C ALA A 83 -4.92 12.25 -7.67
N PRO A 84 -3.91 12.07 -8.54
CA PRO A 84 -3.42 13.12 -9.41
C PRO A 84 -4.49 13.68 -10.33
N SER A 85 -4.37 14.96 -10.66
CA SER A 85 -5.21 15.66 -11.66
C SER A 85 -5.42 14.83 -12.93
N ALA A 86 -4.36 14.17 -13.42
CA ALA A 86 -4.38 13.34 -14.63
C ALA A 86 -5.28 12.10 -14.53
N PHE A 87 -5.56 11.62 -13.31
CA PHE A 87 -6.33 10.41 -13.05
C PHE A 87 -7.76 10.67 -12.57
N LEU A 88 -8.12 11.89 -12.17
CA LEU A 88 -9.46 12.22 -11.68
C LEU A 88 -10.60 11.73 -12.61
N PRO A 89 -10.54 11.93 -13.94
CA PRO A 89 -11.60 11.45 -14.83
C PRO A 89 -11.76 9.93 -14.82
N ALA A 90 -10.65 9.19 -14.65
CA ALA A 90 -10.65 7.73 -14.61
C ALA A 90 -11.13 7.17 -13.26
N VAL A 91 -11.00 7.93 -12.15
CA VAL A 91 -11.50 7.55 -10.81
C VAL A 91 -13.02 7.71 -10.68
N GLU A 92 -13.62 8.68 -11.38
CA GLU A 92 -15.03 9.03 -11.24
C GLU A 92 -16.03 7.86 -11.39
N PRO A 93 -15.86 6.87 -12.30
CA PRO A 93 -16.70 5.68 -12.34
C PRO A 93 -16.76 4.91 -11.02
N LEU A 94 -15.62 4.73 -10.33
CA LEU A 94 -15.56 4.06 -9.03
C LEU A 94 -16.23 4.91 -7.94
N ALA A 95 -16.02 6.23 -7.96
CA ALA A 95 -16.70 7.13 -7.03
C ALA A 95 -18.22 7.07 -7.16
N ARG A 96 -18.74 7.12 -8.41
CA ARG A 96 -20.19 6.94 -8.67
C ARG A 96 -20.68 5.59 -8.18
N PHE A 97 -19.95 4.52 -8.47
CA PHE A 97 -20.29 3.17 -8.02
C PHE A 97 -20.49 3.07 -6.49
N HIS A 98 -19.66 3.75 -5.70
CA HIS A 98 -19.79 3.83 -4.24
C HIS A 98 -20.89 4.80 -3.78
N ARG A 99 -21.10 5.92 -4.48
CA ARG A 99 -22.23 6.84 -4.24
C ARG A 99 -23.58 6.16 -4.42
N ASP A 100 -23.73 5.37 -5.49
CA ASP A 100 -24.94 4.58 -5.75
C ASP A 100 -25.21 3.51 -4.67
N ARG A 101 -24.18 3.18 -3.87
CA ARG A 101 -24.26 2.26 -2.72
C ARG A 101 -24.38 2.98 -1.39
N GLY A 102 -24.65 4.29 -1.41
CA GLY A 102 -24.97 5.09 -0.23
C GLY A 102 -23.76 5.67 0.51
N LEU A 103 -22.55 5.60 -0.06
CA LEU A 103 -21.38 6.29 0.50
C LEU A 103 -21.28 7.71 -0.05
N ARG A 104 -20.92 8.68 0.77
CA ARG A 104 -20.50 10.01 0.30
C ARG A 104 -19.03 9.94 -0.04
N VAL A 105 -18.75 10.06 -1.33
CA VAL A 105 -17.40 9.95 -1.88
C VAL A 105 -16.91 11.32 -2.30
N GLU A 106 -15.76 11.71 -1.74
CA GLU A 106 -15.00 12.86 -2.18
C GLU A 106 -13.81 12.38 -3.02
N ILE A 107 -13.65 12.98 -4.20
CA ILE A 107 -12.42 12.85 -4.98
C ILE A 107 -11.63 14.14 -4.78
N THR A 108 -10.39 14.01 -4.33
CA THR A 108 -9.50 15.13 -4.06
C THR A 108 -8.26 15.03 -4.92
N ASP A 109 -7.97 16.13 -5.61
CA ASP A 109 -6.77 16.32 -6.41
C ASP A 109 -5.54 16.44 -5.51
N VAL A 110 -4.54 15.55 -5.68
CA VAL A 110 -3.37 15.55 -4.79
C VAL A 110 -2.53 16.81 -4.98
N GLU A 111 -2.49 17.34 -6.20
CA GLU A 111 -1.81 18.60 -6.47
C GLU A 111 -2.43 19.77 -5.67
N ALA A 112 -3.74 19.75 -5.44
CA ALA A 112 -4.40 20.73 -4.58
C ALA A 112 -4.14 20.48 -3.09
N ILE A 113 -3.96 19.21 -2.69
CA ILE A 113 -3.51 18.86 -1.33
C ILE A 113 -2.10 19.42 -1.09
N TYR A 114 -1.19 19.34 -2.05
CA TYR A 114 0.16 19.90 -1.90
C TYR A 114 0.14 21.41 -1.72
N ASP A 115 -0.63 22.13 -2.55
CA ASP A 115 -0.81 23.58 -2.42
C ASP A 115 -1.36 23.94 -1.03
N ALA A 116 -2.39 23.20 -0.58
CA ALA A 116 -3.07 23.47 0.67
C ALA A 116 -2.24 23.05 1.88
N TYR A 117 -1.68 21.85 1.95
CA TYR A 117 -1.10 21.24 3.16
C TYR A 117 0.43 21.14 3.15
N GLY A 118 1.07 21.28 1.98
CA GLY A 118 2.51 21.12 1.78
C GLY A 118 3.22 22.36 1.25
N ASP A 119 2.58 23.54 1.29
CA ASP A 119 3.11 24.79 0.71
C ASP A 119 3.49 24.66 -0.78
N GLY A 120 2.74 23.83 -1.52
CA GLY A 120 2.98 23.52 -2.94
C GLY A 120 4.03 22.44 -3.20
N ILE A 121 4.61 21.84 -2.15
CA ILE A 121 5.62 20.80 -2.26
C ILE A 121 4.96 19.42 -2.22
N ALA A 122 5.24 18.59 -3.24
CA ALA A 122 4.78 17.21 -3.31
C ALA A 122 5.42 16.38 -2.19
N THR A 123 4.64 16.07 -1.15
CA THR A 123 5.11 15.31 0.03
C THR A 123 4.01 14.39 0.54
N ALA A 124 4.42 13.24 1.08
CA ALA A 124 3.51 12.34 1.79
C ALA A 124 2.89 13.03 3.03
N ASP A 125 3.64 13.90 3.71
CA ASP A 125 3.14 14.63 4.89
C ASP A 125 1.94 15.55 4.56
N ALA A 126 1.91 16.15 3.38
CA ALA A 126 0.75 16.94 2.94
C ALA A 126 -0.52 16.07 2.81
N ILE A 127 -0.38 14.87 2.25
CA ILE A 127 -1.47 13.89 2.12
C ILE A 127 -1.94 13.42 3.51
N ARG A 128 -1.00 13.08 4.39
CA ARG A 128 -1.32 12.69 5.78
C ARG A 128 -2.02 13.82 6.53
N ALA A 129 -1.55 15.06 6.38
CA ALA A 129 -2.15 16.22 7.01
C ALA A 129 -3.58 16.46 6.51
N TYR A 130 -3.83 16.28 5.22
CA TYR A 130 -5.18 16.34 4.65
C TYR A 130 -6.11 15.25 5.23
N VAL A 131 -5.66 13.99 5.28
CA VAL A 131 -6.45 12.89 5.86
C VAL A 131 -6.73 13.14 7.35
N ALA A 132 -5.74 13.59 8.11
CA ALA A 132 -5.90 13.94 9.52
C ALA A 132 -6.86 15.11 9.74
N ASP A 133 -6.82 16.15 8.91
CA ASP A 133 -7.75 17.28 8.97
C ASP A 133 -9.17 16.82 8.67
N ALA A 134 -9.34 16.01 7.61
CA ALA A 134 -10.63 15.44 7.23
C ALA A 134 -11.22 14.52 8.33
N ALA A 135 -10.40 13.67 8.94
CA ALA A 135 -10.82 12.75 10.00
C ALA A 135 -11.30 13.48 11.27
N HIS A 136 -10.64 14.58 11.65
CA HIS A 136 -10.97 15.33 12.86
C HIS A 136 -11.99 16.45 12.66
N GLY A 137 -12.00 17.08 11.49
CA GLY A 137 -12.74 18.30 11.23
C GLY A 137 -14.12 18.09 10.62
N ARG A 138 -14.37 16.95 9.97
CA ARG A 138 -15.63 16.74 9.24
C ARG A 138 -16.77 16.33 10.17
N PRO A 139 -17.99 16.83 9.91
CA PRO A 139 -19.17 16.42 10.67
C PRO A 139 -19.51 14.93 10.40
N PRO A 140 -20.09 14.22 11.38
CA PRO A 140 -20.51 12.84 11.19
C PRO A 140 -21.53 12.63 10.06
N PRO A 141 -21.54 11.45 9.40
CA PRO A 141 -20.47 10.45 9.47
C PRO A 141 -19.15 11.00 8.90
N ALA A 142 -18.10 10.84 9.69
CA ALA A 142 -16.74 11.22 9.33
C ALA A 142 -16.12 10.17 8.39
N PRO A 143 -14.99 10.50 7.72
CA PRO A 143 -14.33 9.56 6.83
C PRO A 143 -14.01 8.22 7.50
N ARG A 144 -14.21 7.14 6.76
CA ARG A 144 -13.94 5.75 7.18
C ARG A 144 -13.00 5.02 6.23
N TYR A 145 -12.91 5.51 4.99
CA TYR A 145 -12.18 4.87 3.90
C TYR A 145 -11.30 5.91 3.20
N VAL A 146 -10.07 5.51 2.87
CA VAL A 146 -9.13 6.26 2.05
C VAL A 146 -8.69 5.37 0.88
N LEU A 147 -8.79 5.90 -0.34
CA LEU A 147 -8.23 5.27 -1.54
C LEU A 147 -7.14 6.18 -2.08
N LEU A 148 -5.94 5.65 -2.19
CA LEU A 148 -4.83 6.31 -2.84
C LEU A 148 -4.75 5.82 -4.29
N VAL A 149 -4.70 6.73 -5.26
CA VAL A 149 -4.66 6.38 -6.68
C VAL A 149 -3.39 6.95 -7.30
N GLY A 150 -2.54 6.07 -7.80
CA GLY A 150 -1.24 6.40 -8.38
C GLY A 150 -0.14 5.50 -7.81
N ASP A 151 0.75 5.09 -8.69
CA ASP A 151 1.99 4.41 -8.29
C ASP A 151 2.96 5.37 -7.58
N SER A 152 3.93 4.82 -6.84
CA SER A 152 4.94 5.62 -6.15
C SER A 152 6.35 5.31 -6.67
N SER A 153 7.30 6.20 -6.42
CA SER A 153 8.72 5.94 -6.60
C SER A 153 9.51 6.63 -5.50
N TRP A 154 10.41 5.91 -4.85
CA TRP A 154 11.34 6.53 -3.89
C TRP A 154 12.45 7.34 -4.57
N ASP A 155 12.66 7.19 -5.88
CA ASP A 155 13.56 8.06 -6.65
C ASP A 155 12.78 9.20 -7.31
N ILE A 156 12.75 10.35 -6.61
CA ILE A 156 12.04 11.57 -7.01
C ILE A 156 12.85 12.49 -7.94
N HIS A 157 14.17 12.28 -8.04
CA HIS A 157 15.06 13.16 -8.81
C HIS A 157 15.47 12.54 -10.15
N GLY A 158 15.39 11.21 -10.24
CA GLY A 158 15.47 10.44 -11.47
C GLY A 158 16.84 10.49 -12.13
N ASP A 159 17.44 9.33 -12.35
CA ASP A 159 18.52 9.15 -13.33
C ASP A 159 18.01 9.21 -14.81
N GLY A 160 16.72 9.52 -15.00
CA GLY A 160 16.02 9.47 -16.28
C GLY A 160 15.37 8.12 -16.62
N TYR A 161 15.60 7.08 -15.80
CA TYR A 161 15.06 5.73 -15.97
C TYR A 161 14.10 5.31 -14.85
N SER A 162 13.99 6.13 -13.81
CA SER A 162 13.04 5.92 -12.71
C SER A 162 11.60 6.15 -13.14
N ARG A 163 10.71 5.35 -12.56
CA ARG A 163 9.27 5.49 -12.68
C ARG A 163 8.82 6.81 -12.10
N VAL A 164 7.72 7.31 -12.65
CA VAL A 164 7.07 8.53 -12.16
C VAL A 164 6.46 8.25 -10.79
N ASP A 165 6.81 9.08 -9.80
CA ASP A 165 6.12 9.13 -8.52
C ASP A 165 4.79 9.88 -8.71
N TRP A 166 3.72 9.16 -9.06
CA TRP A 166 2.39 9.75 -9.24
C TRP A 166 1.79 10.18 -7.91
N LEU A 167 1.99 9.38 -6.87
CA LEU A 167 1.49 9.65 -5.52
C LEU A 167 2.46 9.07 -4.47
N PRO A 168 3.18 9.92 -3.72
CA PRO A 168 4.21 9.46 -2.80
C PRO A 168 3.64 8.53 -1.73
N SER A 169 4.48 7.63 -1.26
CA SER A 169 4.24 6.81 -0.08
C SER A 169 4.94 7.39 1.14
N MET A 170 4.46 7.06 2.34
CA MET A 170 5.28 7.31 3.53
C MET A 170 6.42 6.30 3.58
N GLN A 171 7.55 6.71 4.14
CA GLN A 171 8.71 5.85 4.33
C GLN A 171 8.87 5.56 5.82
N VAL A 172 8.81 4.29 6.18
CA VAL A 172 8.91 3.81 7.57
C VAL A 172 10.14 2.95 7.73
N ARG A 173 10.75 2.97 8.92
CA ARG A 173 11.90 2.12 9.21
C ARG A 173 11.43 0.66 9.32
N ALA A 174 11.96 -0.20 8.47
CA ALA A 174 11.75 -1.65 8.52
C ALA A 174 13.13 -2.33 8.57
N HIS A 175 13.39 -3.10 9.62
CA HIS A 175 14.73 -3.57 9.99
C HIS A 175 15.80 -2.45 9.92
N ALA A 176 16.83 -2.63 9.09
CA ALA A 176 17.95 -1.69 8.92
C ALA A 176 17.70 -0.63 7.83
N GLU A 177 16.60 -0.72 7.08
CA GLU A 177 16.31 0.09 5.89
C GLU A 177 14.91 0.73 5.99
N PHE A 178 14.36 1.17 4.85
CA PHE A 178 13.07 1.82 4.74
C PHE A 178 12.10 0.99 3.89
N ALA A 179 10.82 1.16 4.17
CA ALA A 179 9.72 0.52 3.47
C ALA A 179 8.67 1.57 3.10
N ALA A 180 8.07 1.46 1.91
CA ALA A 180 6.85 2.18 1.62
C ALA A 180 5.72 1.75 2.55
N SER A 181 4.97 2.72 3.06
CA SER A 181 3.82 2.51 3.91
C SER A 181 2.71 3.47 3.57
N ASP A 182 1.51 2.91 3.38
CA ASP A 182 0.28 3.70 3.36
C ASP A 182 -0.36 3.76 4.75
N ASN A 183 0.06 2.93 5.72
CA ASN A 183 -0.52 2.88 7.06
C ASN A 183 -0.42 4.23 7.81
N GLY A 184 0.71 4.92 7.65
CA GLY A 184 0.94 6.21 8.27
C GLY A 184 -0.01 7.32 7.81
N PHE A 185 -0.62 7.22 6.62
CA PHE A 185 -1.60 8.22 6.15
C PHE A 185 -2.89 8.20 6.96
N VAL A 186 -3.23 7.05 7.56
CA VAL A 186 -4.49 6.83 8.30
C VAL A 186 -4.26 6.59 9.79
N THR A 187 -3.03 6.73 10.28
CA THR A 187 -2.71 6.78 11.70
C THR A 187 -2.75 8.23 12.17
N VAL A 188 -3.94 8.67 12.59
CA VAL A 188 -4.25 10.08 12.82
C VAL A 188 -4.83 10.37 14.20
N VAL A 189 -5.26 9.36 14.95
CA VAL A 189 -5.77 9.48 16.33
C VAL A 189 -4.80 8.82 17.31
N GLY A 190 -4.51 9.52 18.41
CA GLY A 190 -3.62 9.00 19.45
C GLY A 190 -2.14 9.06 19.08
N ASP A 191 -1.32 8.49 19.97
CA ASP A 191 0.13 8.43 19.83
C ASP A 191 0.60 6.98 19.66
N ASP A 192 0.09 6.33 18.61
CA ASP A 192 0.47 4.98 18.22
C ASP A 192 0.67 4.91 16.71
N ASN A 193 0.75 3.69 16.16
CA ASN A 193 0.94 3.42 14.74
C ASN A 193 -0.24 2.58 14.16
N ARG A 194 -1.40 2.63 14.83
CA ARG A 194 -2.56 1.84 14.45
C ARG A 194 -3.44 2.65 13.49
N PRO A 195 -3.92 2.05 12.40
CA PRO A 195 -4.76 2.76 11.45
C PRO A 195 -6.14 3.05 12.04
N ASP A 196 -6.63 4.27 11.88
CA ASP A 196 -7.98 4.72 12.30
C ASP A 196 -9.01 4.64 11.17
N LEU A 197 -8.53 4.68 9.92
CA LEU A 197 -9.34 4.54 8.71
C LEU A 197 -8.87 3.35 7.90
N ALA A 198 -9.79 2.73 7.16
CA ALA A 198 -9.43 1.71 6.20
C ALA A 198 -8.75 2.34 4.98
N ILE A 199 -7.59 1.84 4.58
CA ILE A 199 -6.82 2.35 3.44
C ILE A 199 -6.51 1.25 2.43
N GLY A 200 -6.54 1.62 1.15
CA GLY A 200 -6.03 0.83 0.03
C GLY A 200 -5.43 1.73 -1.06
N ARG A 201 -4.64 1.14 -1.95
CA ARG A 201 -3.99 1.86 -3.06
C ARG A 201 -4.27 1.18 -4.40
N LEU A 202 -4.56 1.98 -5.42
CA LEU A 202 -4.51 1.57 -6.83
C LEU A 202 -3.21 2.12 -7.45
N PRO A 203 -2.11 1.33 -7.48
CA PRO A 203 -0.79 1.77 -7.96
C PRO A 203 -0.74 1.83 -9.50
N ALA A 204 -1.68 2.52 -10.12
CA ALA A 204 -1.75 2.68 -11.57
C ALA A 204 -0.70 3.68 -12.07
N ARG A 205 -0.08 3.39 -13.21
CA ARG A 205 0.90 4.27 -13.87
C ARG A 205 0.33 5.03 -15.05
N SER A 206 -0.90 4.72 -15.44
CA SER A 206 -1.61 5.42 -16.50
C SER A 206 -3.11 5.40 -16.26
N ALA A 207 -3.83 6.31 -16.92
CA ALA A 207 -5.30 6.35 -16.87
C ALA A 207 -5.93 5.07 -17.45
N HIS A 208 -5.24 4.36 -18.36
CA HIS A 208 -5.73 3.11 -18.93
C HIS A 208 -5.64 1.95 -17.92
N GLU A 209 -4.47 1.76 -17.30
CA GLU A 209 -4.30 0.77 -16.23
C GLU A 209 -5.30 0.99 -15.09
N LEU A 210 -5.50 2.26 -14.71
CA LEU A 210 -6.47 2.63 -13.68
C LEU A 210 -7.90 2.25 -14.07
N ALA A 211 -8.30 2.53 -15.31
CA ALA A 211 -9.62 2.17 -15.81
C ALA A 211 -9.83 0.64 -15.78
N ASP A 212 -8.83 -0.14 -16.18
CA ASP A 212 -8.91 -1.61 -16.20
C ASP A 212 -9.09 -2.18 -14.78
N VAL A 213 -8.39 -1.64 -13.78
CA VAL A 213 -8.54 -2.06 -12.38
C VAL A 213 -9.90 -1.62 -11.81
N ILE A 214 -10.36 -0.41 -12.11
CA ILE A 214 -11.68 0.07 -11.68
C ILE A 214 -12.80 -0.79 -12.27
N ASP A 215 -12.72 -1.12 -13.57
CA ASP A 215 -13.68 -1.99 -14.23
C ASP A 215 -13.68 -3.39 -13.60
N LYS A 216 -12.50 -3.91 -13.24
CA LYS A 216 -12.35 -5.17 -12.49
C LYS A 216 -13.09 -5.11 -11.14
N ILE A 217 -12.89 -4.04 -10.35
CA ILE A 217 -13.55 -3.82 -9.05
C ILE A 217 -15.07 -3.74 -9.19
N ILE A 218 -15.56 -2.92 -10.12
CA ILE A 218 -17.00 -2.72 -10.34
C ILE A 218 -17.67 -4.03 -10.79
N ARG A 219 -17.03 -4.76 -11.71
CA ARG A 219 -17.52 -6.06 -12.19
C ARG A 219 -17.56 -7.09 -11.07
N TYR A 220 -16.53 -7.15 -10.24
CA TYR A 220 -16.48 -8.09 -9.13
C TYR A 220 -17.64 -7.87 -8.15
N ALA A 221 -17.92 -6.61 -7.82
CA ALA A 221 -19.02 -6.28 -6.91
C ALA A 221 -20.42 -6.44 -7.53
N GLY A 222 -20.51 -6.74 -8.83
CA GLY A 222 -21.75 -7.09 -9.53
C GLY A 222 -22.00 -8.62 -9.62
N ILE A 223 -21.10 -9.45 -9.09
CA ILE A 223 -21.26 -10.91 -9.06
C ILE A 223 -22.47 -11.30 -8.19
N SER A 224 -23.23 -12.33 -8.60
CA SER A 224 -24.51 -12.69 -7.97
C SER A 224 -24.36 -13.25 -6.54
N GLY A 225 -23.19 -13.81 -6.22
CA GLY A 225 -22.92 -14.47 -4.95
C GLY A 225 -23.24 -15.98 -4.96
N SER A 226 -23.81 -16.49 -6.05
CA SER A 226 -24.22 -17.90 -6.20
C SER A 226 -23.11 -18.79 -6.79
N GLU A 227 -22.05 -18.18 -7.30
CA GLU A 227 -20.96 -18.84 -7.99
C GLU A 227 -20.15 -19.69 -7.03
N SER A 228 -19.89 -20.95 -7.38
CA SER A 228 -19.25 -21.92 -6.47
C SER A 228 -17.84 -21.52 -6.06
N TRP A 229 -17.11 -20.77 -6.90
CA TRP A 229 -15.74 -20.35 -6.63
C TRP A 229 -15.64 -19.35 -5.47
N LEU A 230 -16.73 -18.62 -5.16
CA LEU A 230 -16.81 -17.75 -3.98
C LEU A 230 -16.79 -18.51 -2.65
N ARG A 231 -16.85 -19.85 -2.69
CA ARG A 231 -16.71 -20.71 -1.51
C ARG A 231 -15.35 -21.40 -1.47
N ARG A 232 -14.43 -21.10 -2.37
CA ARG A 232 -13.14 -21.79 -2.48
C ARG A 232 -12.02 -20.93 -1.93
N SER A 233 -11.04 -21.58 -1.28
CA SER A 233 -9.82 -20.93 -0.84
C SER A 233 -8.62 -21.83 -1.11
N THR A 234 -7.52 -21.24 -1.58
CA THR A 234 -6.25 -21.94 -1.80
C THR A 234 -5.22 -21.47 -0.78
N TRP A 235 -4.56 -22.44 -0.14
CA TRP A 235 -3.56 -22.24 0.89
C TRP A 235 -2.22 -22.74 0.36
N VAL A 236 -1.23 -21.84 0.30
CA VAL A 236 0.05 -22.06 -0.38
C VAL A 236 1.18 -21.83 0.61
N THR A 237 2.19 -22.69 0.58
CA THR A 237 3.41 -22.51 1.37
C THR A 237 4.64 -22.85 0.53
N ASP A 238 5.82 -22.59 1.10
CA ASP A 238 7.03 -23.30 0.67
C ASP A 238 7.12 -24.70 1.33
N ALA A 239 8.26 -25.37 1.19
CA ALA A 239 8.51 -26.70 1.76
C ALA A 239 8.78 -26.72 3.28
N SER A 240 8.69 -25.58 3.98
CA SER A 240 8.88 -25.48 5.42
C SER A 240 7.72 -26.12 6.18
N GLN A 241 8.02 -27.17 6.95
CA GLN A 241 7.04 -27.81 7.84
C GLN A 241 6.38 -26.84 8.83
N ASN A 242 7.10 -25.80 9.26
CA ASN A 242 6.54 -24.79 10.15
C ASN A 242 5.47 -23.94 9.44
N PHE A 243 5.72 -23.52 8.20
CA PHE A 243 4.74 -22.76 7.43
C PHE A 243 3.55 -23.62 7.02
N GLN A 244 3.78 -24.89 6.68
CA GLN A 244 2.71 -25.86 6.41
C GLN A 244 1.80 -26.03 7.63
N ALA A 245 2.35 -26.21 8.84
CA ALA A 245 1.56 -26.33 10.06
C ALA A 245 0.76 -25.05 10.39
N ILE A 246 1.32 -23.86 10.12
CA ILE A 246 0.60 -22.59 10.26
C ILE A 246 -0.57 -22.52 9.26
N SER A 247 -0.28 -22.81 7.99
CA SER A 247 -1.25 -22.77 6.89
C SER A 247 -2.38 -23.79 7.11
N ASP A 248 -2.06 -24.99 7.62
CA ASP A 248 -3.04 -26.01 8.00
C ASP A 248 -4.05 -25.51 9.02
N ALA A 249 -3.58 -24.83 10.08
CA ALA A 249 -4.46 -24.29 11.13
C ALA A 249 -5.39 -23.20 10.59
N LEU A 250 -4.88 -22.33 9.71
CA LEU A 250 -5.66 -21.26 9.08
C LEU A 250 -6.68 -21.83 8.07
N ALA A 251 -6.28 -22.83 7.28
CA ALA A 251 -7.18 -23.55 6.39
C ALA A 251 -8.31 -24.23 7.16
N GLN A 252 -8.02 -24.86 8.31
CA GLN A 252 -9.06 -25.44 9.17
C GLN A 252 -10.03 -24.38 9.69
N GLN A 253 -9.56 -23.20 10.06
CA GLN A 253 -10.41 -22.08 10.48
C GLN A 253 -11.34 -21.62 9.34
N ALA A 254 -10.82 -21.48 8.12
CA ALA A 254 -11.61 -21.14 6.94
C ALA A 254 -12.64 -22.24 6.58
N ALA A 255 -12.25 -23.51 6.69
CA ALA A 255 -13.15 -24.63 6.49
C ALA A 255 -14.30 -24.66 7.51
N ALA A 256 -14.01 -24.36 8.78
CA ALA A 256 -15.02 -24.23 9.82
C ALA A 256 -16.00 -23.06 9.56
N ALA A 257 -15.56 -22.03 8.83
CA ALA A 257 -16.42 -20.95 8.36
C ALA A 257 -17.17 -21.26 7.05
N GLY A 258 -17.03 -22.48 6.51
CA GLY A 258 -17.78 -22.97 5.35
C GLY A 258 -17.06 -22.80 4.00
N LEU A 259 -15.77 -22.46 4.00
CA LEU A 259 -14.96 -22.46 2.78
C LEU A 259 -14.48 -23.88 2.44
N GLN A 260 -14.45 -24.20 1.15
CA GLN A 260 -13.76 -25.35 0.59
C GLN A 260 -12.28 -24.98 0.44
N THR A 261 -11.39 -25.79 1.01
CA THR A 261 -9.96 -25.46 1.10
C THR A 261 -9.12 -26.40 0.24
N TRP A 262 -8.30 -25.83 -0.63
CA TRP A 262 -7.25 -26.53 -1.38
C TRP A 262 -5.88 -26.14 -0.84
N LYS A 263 -4.92 -27.06 -0.90
CA LYS A 263 -3.57 -26.86 -0.38
C LYS A 263 -2.57 -27.13 -1.49
N VAL A 264 -1.59 -26.25 -1.63
CA VAL A 264 -0.42 -26.41 -2.49
C VAL A 264 0.81 -26.30 -1.60
N TYR A 265 1.25 -27.44 -1.05
CA TYR A 265 2.35 -27.54 -0.10
C TYR A 265 3.46 -28.40 -0.71
N PRO A 266 4.54 -27.78 -1.20
CA PRO A 266 5.68 -28.51 -1.73
C PRO A 266 6.27 -29.49 -0.72
N ASP A 267 6.67 -30.68 -1.17
CA ASP A 267 7.32 -31.68 -0.32
C ASP A 267 8.83 -31.37 -0.20
N PRO A 268 9.38 -31.16 1.02
CA PRO A 268 10.81 -30.88 1.21
C PRO A 268 11.74 -32.00 0.73
N GLY A 269 11.24 -33.22 0.55
CA GLY A 269 12.01 -34.37 0.09
C GLY A 269 11.86 -34.69 -1.41
N ALA A 270 11.02 -33.97 -2.16
CA ALA A 270 10.70 -34.30 -3.54
C ALA A 270 10.80 -33.10 -4.50
N ASP A 271 11.30 -33.34 -5.71
CA ASP A 271 11.30 -32.35 -6.79
C ASP A 271 9.91 -32.27 -7.45
N THR A 272 9.02 -31.52 -6.80
CA THR A 272 7.60 -31.37 -7.14
C THR A 272 7.24 -29.98 -7.66
N ALA A 273 8.21 -29.07 -7.74
CA ALA A 273 7.99 -27.64 -7.99
C ALA A 273 7.11 -27.36 -9.22
N ARG A 274 7.33 -28.05 -10.35
CA ARG A 274 6.51 -27.88 -11.55
C ARG A 274 5.06 -28.34 -11.35
N GLN A 275 4.85 -29.44 -10.63
CA GLN A 275 3.52 -29.98 -10.36
C GLN A 275 2.76 -29.06 -9.41
N ASP A 276 3.43 -28.55 -8.37
CA ASP A 276 2.85 -27.60 -7.43
C ASP A 276 2.50 -26.26 -8.11
N GLN A 277 3.38 -25.75 -8.97
CA GLN A 277 3.12 -24.55 -9.78
C GLN A 277 1.90 -24.74 -10.68
N GLN A 278 1.81 -25.88 -11.39
CA GLN A 278 0.65 -26.19 -12.24
C GLN A 278 -0.63 -26.32 -11.42
N ALA A 279 -0.57 -26.96 -10.25
CA ALA A 279 -1.72 -27.08 -9.35
C ALA A 279 -2.18 -25.70 -8.85
N LEU A 280 -1.25 -24.79 -8.54
CA LEU A 280 -1.58 -23.41 -8.15
C LEU A 280 -2.22 -22.63 -9.31
N ILE A 281 -1.61 -22.64 -10.50
CA ILE A 281 -2.18 -21.97 -11.70
C ILE A 281 -3.59 -22.50 -11.97
N GLN A 282 -3.77 -23.82 -11.96
CA GLN A 282 -5.08 -24.43 -12.17
C GLN A 282 -6.09 -23.98 -11.11
N ALA A 283 -5.71 -23.98 -9.83
CA ALA A 283 -6.59 -23.55 -8.75
C ALA A 283 -7.00 -22.07 -8.91
N MET A 284 -6.09 -21.20 -9.34
CA MET A 284 -6.37 -19.79 -9.64
C MET A 284 -7.36 -19.66 -10.80
N ASP A 285 -7.13 -20.36 -11.91
CA ASP A 285 -7.95 -20.33 -13.12
C ASP A 285 -9.37 -20.86 -12.91
N GLU A 286 -9.52 -21.88 -12.06
CA GLU A 286 -10.81 -22.42 -11.61
C GLU A 286 -11.58 -21.46 -10.69
N GLY A 287 -10.91 -20.42 -10.17
CA GLY A 287 -11.47 -19.37 -9.33
C GLY A 287 -11.41 -19.69 -7.84
N GLN A 288 -10.96 -18.70 -7.07
CA GLN A 288 -10.84 -18.73 -5.61
C GLN A 288 -11.43 -17.45 -5.03
N LEU A 289 -12.06 -17.53 -3.86
CA LEU A 289 -12.39 -16.34 -3.07
C LEU A 289 -11.13 -15.74 -2.44
N LEU A 290 -10.30 -16.63 -1.88
CA LEU A 290 -9.12 -16.28 -1.10
C LEU A 290 -7.93 -17.15 -1.52
N VAL A 291 -6.78 -16.52 -1.66
CA VAL A 291 -5.49 -17.21 -1.82
C VAL A 291 -4.56 -16.70 -0.74
N HIS A 292 -4.09 -17.58 0.12
CA HIS A 292 -3.16 -17.25 1.20
C HIS A 292 -1.83 -17.94 0.93
N PHE A 293 -0.77 -17.15 0.76
CA PHE A 293 0.60 -17.64 0.69
C PHE A 293 1.33 -17.27 1.98
N ILE A 294 2.02 -18.24 2.59
CA ILE A 294 2.97 -17.98 3.68
C ILE A 294 4.25 -18.80 3.47
N GLY A 295 5.38 -18.11 3.35
CA GLY A 295 6.66 -18.73 3.03
C GLY A 295 7.71 -17.73 2.60
N HIS A 296 8.79 -18.21 2.01
CA HIS A 296 9.82 -17.36 1.42
C HIS A 296 9.42 -16.85 0.03
N GLY A 297 9.84 -15.63 -0.25
CA GLY A 297 9.51 -14.95 -1.49
C GLY A 297 10.34 -13.69 -1.67
N GLY A 298 9.95 -12.89 -2.65
CA GLY A 298 10.53 -11.60 -2.93
C GLY A 298 9.70 -10.85 -3.96
N ARG A 299 10.26 -9.75 -4.48
CA ARG A 299 9.56 -8.81 -5.36
C ARG A 299 8.78 -9.48 -6.49
N PHE A 300 9.30 -10.56 -7.05
CA PHE A 300 8.73 -11.17 -8.25
C PHE A 300 8.23 -12.60 -8.05
N VAL A 301 8.32 -13.16 -6.85
CA VAL A 301 8.27 -14.62 -6.70
C VAL A 301 7.85 -15.10 -5.32
N TRP A 302 7.04 -16.15 -5.29
CA TRP A 302 6.86 -17.07 -4.17
C TRP A 302 7.72 -18.31 -4.41
N ARG A 303 8.44 -18.78 -3.39
CA ARG A 303 9.42 -19.89 -3.53
C ARG A 303 8.92 -21.18 -2.90
N THR A 304 9.50 -22.31 -3.32
CA THR A 304 9.29 -23.63 -2.69
C THR A 304 10.42 -24.02 -1.73
N GLY A 305 11.65 -23.49 -1.91
CA GLY A 305 12.84 -23.94 -1.18
C GLY A 305 13.20 -23.17 0.10
N PRO A 306 14.05 -23.74 0.98
CA PRO A 306 14.58 -23.05 2.16
C PRO A 306 15.53 -21.89 1.78
N THR A 307 15.91 -21.05 2.75
CA THR A 307 16.75 -19.83 2.62
C THR A 307 18.14 -20.02 1.97
N ASP A 308 18.54 -21.21 1.56
CA ASP A 308 19.78 -21.38 0.79
C ASP A 308 19.60 -20.81 -0.62
N TYR A 309 20.19 -19.63 -0.85
CA TYR A 309 20.22 -18.92 -2.14
C TYR A 309 20.85 -19.73 -3.29
N ARG A 310 21.41 -20.90 -3.03
CA ARG A 310 22.00 -21.78 -4.05
C ARG A 310 21.10 -22.95 -4.43
N ASN A 311 20.03 -23.21 -3.68
CA ASN A 311 19.18 -24.39 -3.87
C ASN A 311 17.68 -24.09 -3.66
N HIS A 312 17.23 -22.92 -4.12
CA HIS A 312 15.80 -22.57 -4.14
C HIS A 312 15.20 -22.82 -5.53
N SER A 313 13.96 -23.33 -5.53
CA SER A 313 13.11 -23.33 -6.73
C SER A 313 11.98 -22.33 -6.54
N ASP A 314 11.56 -21.74 -7.65
CA ASP A 314 10.46 -20.79 -7.69
C ASP A 314 9.15 -21.56 -7.81
N LEU A 315 8.17 -21.21 -6.99
CA LEU A 315 6.82 -21.80 -7.03
C LEU A 315 5.93 -21.05 -8.01
N PHE A 316 5.97 -19.72 -7.93
CA PHE A 316 5.02 -18.86 -8.62
C PHE A 316 5.60 -17.46 -8.78
N SER A 317 5.60 -16.94 -10.00
CA SER A 317 6.26 -15.68 -10.34
C SER A 317 5.29 -14.65 -10.92
N SER A 318 5.73 -13.39 -11.04
CA SER A 318 5.00 -12.35 -11.79
C SER A 318 4.65 -12.79 -13.22
N ALA A 319 5.51 -13.58 -13.89
CA ALA A 319 5.23 -14.09 -15.23
C ALA A 319 4.09 -15.12 -15.23
N ASP A 320 4.01 -15.95 -14.19
CA ASP A 320 2.91 -16.91 -14.03
C ASP A 320 1.59 -16.17 -13.77
N VAL A 321 1.63 -15.08 -12.97
CA VAL A 321 0.47 -14.19 -12.74
C VAL A 321 -0.07 -13.62 -14.04
N GLU A 322 0.81 -13.15 -14.92
CA GLU A 322 0.42 -12.58 -16.23
C GLU A 322 -0.21 -13.62 -17.16
N SER A 323 0.07 -14.91 -16.93
CA SER A 323 -0.50 -16.03 -17.70
C SER A 323 -1.87 -16.50 -17.21
N LEU A 324 -2.34 -16.02 -16.05
CA LEU A 324 -3.63 -16.44 -15.46
C LEU A 324 -4.81 -16.09 -16.38
N THR A 325 -5.79 -16.98 -16.39
CA THR A 325 -7.01 -16.90 -17.21
C THR A 325 -8.29 -16.81 -16.37
N ASN A 326 -8.16 -16.46 -15.09
CA ASN A 326 -9.24 -16.35 -14.12
C ASN A 326 -10.08 -15.05 -14.22
N ALA A 327 -10.19 -14.44 -15.40
CA ALA A 327 -11.05 -13.27 -15.61
C ALA A 327 -12.49 -13.51 -15.10
N GLY A 328 -12.99 -12.59 -14.27
CA GLY A 328 -14.29 -12.69 -13.59
C GLY A 328 -14.29 -13.57 -12.33
N ARG A 329 -13.15 -14.14 -11.93
CA ARG A 329 -12.96 -14.98 -10.74
C ARG A 329 -11.69 -14.55 -9.99
N TRP A 330 -11.65 -13.29 -9.59
CA TRP A 330 -10.47 -12.66 -9.01
C TRP A 330 -10.40 -12.84 -7.48
N PRO A 331 -9.47 -13.64 -6.94
CA PRO A 331 -9.33 -13.79 -5.49
C PRO A 331 -8.85 -12.51 -4.81
N LEU A 332 -9.11 -12.41 -3.51
CA LEU A 332 -8.25 -11.65 -2.60
C LEU A 332 -6.99 -12.48 -2.34
N VAL A 333 -5.81 -11.88 -2.52
CA VAL A 333 -4.52 -12.53 -2.28
C VAL A 333 -3.88 -11.98 -1.01
N LEU A 334 -3.52 -12.87 -0.08
CA LEU A 334 -2.71 -12.55 1.10
C LEU A 334 -1.30 -13.10 0.86
N SER A 335 -0.38 -12.25 0.42
CA SER A 335 1.01 -12.62 0.14
C SER A 335 1.86 -12.39 1.38
N MET A 336 1.83 -13.35 2.32
CA MET A 336 2.48 -13.25 3.63
C MET A 336 3.97 -13.58 3.55
N THR A 337 4.72 -12.77 2.80
CA THR A 337 6.15 -12.94 2.55
C THR A 337 6.87 -11.60 2.41
N CYS A 338 8.20 -11.63 2.47
CA CYS A 338 9.05 -10.45 2.34
C CYS A 338 8.94 -9.80 0.95
N SER A 339 8.89 -8.47 0.93
CA SER A 339 9.09 -7.64 -0.26
C SER A 339 8.28 -8.07 -1.49
N SER A 340 7.08 -8.62 -1.33
CA SER A 340 6.23 -9.04 -2.46
C SER A 340 5.38 -7.90 -3.03
N GLY A 341 5.37 -6.73 -2.39
CA GLY A 341 4.66 -5.53 -2.84
C GLY A 341 5.39 -4.19 -2.62
N PRO A 342 6.71 -4.05 -2.93
CA PRO A 342 7.38 -2.74 -2.96
C PRO A 342 6.88 -1.95 -4.18
N PHE A 343 5.72 -1.32 -4.04
CA PHE A 343 5.09 -0.54 -5.11
C PHE A 343 5.86 0.76 -5.40
N ASP A 344 6.72 1.22 -4.49
CA ASP A 344 7.55 2.41 -4.66
C ASP A 344 8.91 2.15 -5.34
N HIS A 345 9.15 0.93 -5.85
CA HIS A 345 10.44 0.59 -6.46
C HIS A 345 10.62 1.29 -7.82
N PRO A 346 11.69 2.09 -8.03
CA PRO A 346 11.81 3.04 -9.12
C PRO A 346 11.95 2.39 -10.50
N HIS A 347 12.47 1.18 -10.59
CA HIS A 347 12.78 0.58 -11.91
C HIS A 347 11.94 -0.66 -12.26
N ALA A 348 11.09 -1.15 -11.36
CA ALA A 348 10.44 -2.44 -11.57
C ALA A 348 9.26 -2.64 -10.61
N GLY A 349 8.25 -3.37 -11.09
CA GLY A 349 7.05 -3.66 -10.31
C GLY A 349 7.28 -4.87 -9.41
N SER A 350 6.21 -5.27 -8.76
CA SER A 350 6.14 -6.39 -7.85
C SER A 350 5.10 -7.42 -8.28
N ILE A 351 5.17 -8.62 -7.71
CA ILE A 351 4.18 -9.68 -7.92
C ILE A 351 2.79 -9.23 -7.45
N ALA A 352 2.71 -8.40 -6.38
CA ALA A 352 1.45 -7.82 -5.94
C ALA A 352 0.83 -6.87 -6.98
N GLU A 353 1.64 -6.01 -7.61
CA GLU A 353 1.16 -5.16 -8.71
C GLU A 353 0.81 -6.00 -9.94
N SER A 354 1.60 -7.03 -10.29
CA SER A 354 1.27 -7.95 -11.38
C SER A 354 -0.10 -8.61 -11.16
N PHE A 355 -0.41 -9.04 -9.93
CA PHE A 355 -1.71 -9.62 -9.60
C PHE A 355 -2.86 -8.64 -9.83
N LEU A 356 -2.70 -7.40 -9.41
CA LEU A 356 -3.74 -6.39 -9.57
C LEU A 356 -3.93 -6.00 -11.05
N MET A 357 -2.83 -5.86 -11.79
CA MET A 357 -2.80 -5.33 -13.15
C MET A 357 -2.93 -6.38 -14.26
N ALA A 358 -2.93 -7.69 -13.94
CA ALA A 358 -3.01 -8.74 -14.95
C ALA A 358 -4.29 -8.60 -15.81
N PRO A 359 -4.17 -8.51 -17.15
CA PRO A 359 -5.32 -8.28 -18.03
C PRO A 359 -6.19 -9.53 -18.23
N GLY A 360 -5.58 -10.73 -18.23
CA GLY A 360 -6.27 -12.01 -18.39
C GLY A 360 -6.91 -12.56 -17.11
N GLY A 361 -6.63 -11.94 -15.95
CA GLY A 361 -6.91 -12.56 -14.66
C GLY A 361 -6.38 -11.75 -13.49
N GLY A 362 -5.65 -12.44 -12.59
CA GLY A 362 -5.03 -11.84 -11.42
C GLY A 362 -5.93 -11.83 -10.18
N ALA A 363 -5.86 -10.77 -9.39
CA ALA A 363 -6.54 -10.61 -8.11
C ALA A 363 -7.44 -9.38 -8.07
N ILE A 364 -8.40 -9.37 -7.15
CA ILE A 364 -9.23 -8.19 -6.87
C ILE A 364 -8.56 -7.24 -5.89
N GLY A 365 -7.65 -7.78 -5.08
CA GLY A 365 -6.81 -7.04 -4.17
C GLY A 365 -5.71 -7.95 -3.63
N VAL A 366 -4.62 -7.35 -3.19
CA VAL A 366 -3.44 -8.03 -2.67
C VAL A 366 -2.97 -7.33 -1.41
N LEU A 367 -2.89 -8.05 -0.30
CA LEU A 367 -2.16 -7.61 0.88
C LEU A 367 -0.73 -8.15 0.79
N ALA A 368 0.24 -7.24 0.70
CA ALA A 368 1.64 -7.60 0.48
C ALA A 368 2.60 -6.68 1.24
N ALA A 369 3.77 -7.20 1.61
CA ALA A 369 4.79 -6.41 2.27
C ALA A 369 5.62 -5.61 1.27
N SER A 370 5.82 -4.32 1.53
CA SER A 370 6.74 -3.45 0.78
C SER A 370 8.20 -3.76 1.06
N TRP A 371 8.52 -4.40 2.19
CA TRP A 371 9.89 -4.70 2.56
C TRP A 371 10.07 -6.07 3.24
N ARG A 372 11.29 -6.33 3.69
CA ARG A 372 11.64 -7.49 4.49
C ARG A 372 10.87 -7.44 5.79
N VAL A 373 10.07 -8.47 6.02
CA VAL A 373 9.28 -8.66 7.23
C VAL A 373 9.18 -10.15 7.55
N PRO A 374 9.16 -10.52 8.84
CA PRO A 374 8.98 -11.91 9.19
C PRO A 374 7.60 -12.42 8.74
N ALA A 375 7.56 -13.63 8.20
CA ALA A 375 6.29 -14.34 8.04
C ALA A 375 5.65 -14.53 9.42
N SER A 376 4.37 -14.17 9.55
CA SER A 376 3.70 -14.10 10.86
C SER A 376 2.41 -14.92 10.90
N ARG A 377 2.40 -15.90 11.83
CA ARG A 377 1.19 -16.66 12.19
C ARG A 377 0.15 -15.76 12.84
N SER A 378 0.57 -14.88 13.77
CA SER A 378 -0.36 -14.01 14.49
C SER A 378 -1.11 -13.11 13.53
N PHE A 379 -0.38 -12.46 12.62
CA PHE A 379 -0.96 -11.51 11.70
C PHE A 379 -1.88 -12.19 10.69
N SER A 380 -1.45 -13.33 10.13
CA SER A 380 -2.32 -14.15 9.26
C SER A 380 -3.60 -14.58 9.96
N SER A 381 -3.52 -15.00 11.23
CA SER A 381 -4.70 -15.39 12.02
C SER A 381 -5.66 -14.22 12.24
N LEU A 382 -5.14 -13.04 12.58
CA LEU A 382 -5.94 -11.82 12.74
C LEU A 382 -6.64 -11.43 11.42
N LEU A 383 -5.93 -11.47 10.30
CA LEU A 383 -6.48 -11.19 8.97
C LEU A 383 -7.61 -12.15 8.61
N ILE A 384 -7.38 -13.47 8.73
CA ILE A 384 -8.39 -14.48 8.41
C ILE A 384 -9.61 -14.33 9.33
N LYS A 385 -9.40 -14.10 10.63
CA LYS A 385 -10.49 -13.85 11.58
C LYS A 385 -11.37 -12.68 11.14
N GLU A 386 -10.78 -11.54 10.80
CA GLU A 386 -11.51 -10.33 10.43
C GLU A 386 -12.15 -10.41 9.03
N LEU A 387 -11.51 -11.12 8.09
CA LEU A 387 -12.04 -11.32 6.73
C LEU A 387 -13.25 -12.28 6.70
N LEU A 388 -13.35 -13.20 7.65
CA LEU A 388 -14.48 -14.12 7.76
C LEU A 388 -15.74 -13.49 8.39
N LEU A 389 -15.67 -12.24 8.87
CA LEU A 389 -16.82 -11.53 9.42
C LEU A 389 -17.73 -11.00 8.30
N THR A 390 -19.02 -11.36 8.35
CA THR A 390 -20.00 -10.94 7.34
C THR A 390 -20.30 -9.45 7.40
N GLY A 391 -20.42 -8.81 6.23
CA GLY A 391 -20.80 -7.39 6.11
C GLY A 391 -19.64 -6.40 6.31
N GLN A 392 -18.42 -6.91 6.49
CA GLN A 392 -17.20 -6.11 6.60
C GLN A 392 -16.52 -5.95 5.23
N SER A 393 -15.96 -4.78 4.93
CA SER A 393 -15.12 -4.60 3.73
C SER A 393 -13.70 -5.13 3.98
N ILE A 394 -12.99 -5.47 2.90
CA ILE A 394 -11.60 -5.94 2.97
C ILE A 394 -10.72 -4.92 3.70
N GLY A 395 -10.82 -3.64 3.35
CA GLY A 395 -10.05 -2.58 4.02
C GLY A 395 -10.32 -2.47 5.52
N VAL A 396 -11.57 -2.64 5.98
CA VAL A 396 -11.90 -2.62 7.42
C VAL A 396 -11.35 -3.86 8.12
N ALA A 397 -11.39 -5.02 7.46
CA ALA A 397 -10.80 -6.24 8.01
C ALA A 397 -9.29 -6.12 8.19
N VAL A 398 -8.59 -5.58 7.18
CA VAL A 398 -7.15 -5.31 7.25
C VAL A 398 -6.84 -4.29 8.35
N MET A 399 -7.60 -3.19 8.43
CA MET A 399 -7.45 -2.16 9.48
C MET A 399 -7.57 -2.77 10.88
N LYS A 400 -8.63 -3.54 11.15
CA LYS A 400 -8.83 -4.19 12.45
C LYS A 400 -7.76 -5.23 12.78
N ALA A 401 -7.32 -6.00 11.78
CA ALA A 401 -6.22 -6.93 11.97
C ALA A 401 -4.92 -6.21 12.35
N LYS A 402 -4.63 -5.07 11.71
CA LYS A 402 -3.48 -4.21 12.06
C LYS A 402 -3.61 -3.59 13.45
N GLN A 403 -4.80 -3.11 13.84
CA GLN A 403 -5.05 -2.58 15.18
C GLN A 403 -4.74 -3.62 16.29
N ALA A 404 -4.99 -4.91 16.00
CA ALA A 404 -4.74 -6.01 16.92
C ALA A 404 -3.33 -6.63 16.82
N GLU A 405 -2.53 -6.27 15.81
CA GLU A 405 -1.20 -6.84 15.60
C GLU A 405 -0.16 -6.07 16.43
N PRO A 406 0.54 -6.73 17.39
CA PRO A 406 1.52 -6.05 18.23
C PRO A 406 2.75 -5.55 17.46
N SER A 407 3.17 -6.22 16.39
CA SER A 407 4.35 -5.85 15.62
C SER A 407 4.12 -4.59 14.77
N GLU A 408 4.78 -3.49 15.13
CA GLU A 408 4.76 -2.25 14.34
C GLU A 408 5.27 -2.48 12.92
N GLU A 409 6.34 -3.25 12.76
CA GLU A 409 6.91 -3.55 11.44
C GLU A 409 5.92 -4.24 10.49
N LEU A 410 5.09 -5.17 10.99
CA LEU A 410 4.05 -5.82 10.20
C LEU A 410 2.91 -4.86 9.86
N VAL A 411 2.49 -4.05 10.83
CA VAL A 411 1.44 -3.04 10.66
C VAL A 411 1.84 -2.01 9.60
N GLU A 412 3.09 -1.56 9.64
CA GLU A 412 3.60 -0.51 8.76
C GLU A 412 3.96 -1.00 7.36
N SER A 413 4.52 -2.20 7.22
CA SER A 413 5.08 -2.65 5.94
C SER A 413 4.09 -3.39 5.04
N TYR A 414 2.97 -3.90 5.57
CA TYR A 414 1.94 -4.54 4.73
C TYR A 414 0.95 -3.51 4.19
N ASN A 415 0.81 -3.47 2.86
CA ASN A 415 -0.08 -2.54 2.18
C ASN A 415 -1.14 -3.30 1.39
N LEU A 416 -2.37 -2.78 1.38
CA LEU A 416 -3.47 -3.31 0.59
C LEU A 416 -3.47 -2.61 -0.78
N LEU A 417 -3.12 -3.36 -1.83
CA LEU A 417 -3.23 -2.91 -3.21
C LEU A 417 -4.55 -3.44 -3.79
N GLY A 418 -5.39 -2.57 -4.34
CA GLY A 418 -6.72 -2.92 -4.86
C GLY A 418 -7.89 -2.44 -4.03
#